data_AF-A0A2V6TG99-F1
#
_entry.id   AF-A0A2V6TG99-F1
#
_cell.length_a   1.000
_cell.length_b   1.000
_cell.length_c   1.000
_cell.angle_alpha   90.00
_cell.angle_beta   90.00
_cell.angle_gamma   90.00
#
_symmetry.space_group_name_H-M   'P 1'
#
loop_
_entity.id
_entity.type
_entity.pdbx_description
1 polymer ?
#
loop_
_entity_poly.entity_id
_entity_poly.type
_entity_poly.pdbx_seq_one_letter_code
_entity_poly.pdbx_strand_id
1 'polypeptide(L)'
;MSGVHTRKASVRCKACGRSHRPVEAHMKKRTARLVAASIAVVLVALGAHALSAQPAAFKRTVLRKADLSTPGREVVQALVEIPGGVRPGKHTHPGEEIGYVLDGTLVVWVEGRPAVTVKAGDSFFVEAGRPHETTNEGTTVAKILATYMVEKGKPLATPLPY
;
A
#
# COMPACT_ATOMS: atom_id res chain seq x y z
N MET A 1 -28.98 5.96 61.07
CA MET A 1 -28.16 5.59 62.24
C MET A 1 -26.80 5.12 61.73
N SER A 2 -25.73 5.76 62.18
CA SER A 2 -24.38 5.80 61.60
C SER A 2 -23.64 4.47 61.50
N GLY A 3 -22.77 4.37 60.48
CA GLY A 3 -21.94 3.22 60.14
C GLY A 3 -20.75 2.97 61.08
N VAL A 4 -20.38 1.70 61.18
CA VAL A 4 -19.22 1.21 61.93
C VAL A 4 -18.00 1.22 61.01
N HIS A 5 -17.05 2.12 61.28
CA HIS A 5 -15.71 2.10 60.71
C HIS A 5 -14.83 1.09 61.47
N THR A 6 -14.30 0.09 60.78
CA THR A 6 -13.25 -0.79 61.33
C THR A 6 -11.89 -0.08 61.27
N ARG A 7 -11.38 0.35 62.43
CA ARG A 7 -10.02 0.90 62.54
C ARG A 7 -8.99 -0.23 62.43
N LYS A 8 -8.04 -0.12 61.50
CA LYS A 8 -6.84 -0.97 61.46
C LYS A 8 -6.00 -0.73 62.72
N ALA A 9 -5.68 -1.80 63.44
CA ALA A 9 -4.83 -1.76 64.62
C ALA A 9 -3.41 -1.31 64.23
N SER A 10 -2.93 -0.22 64.83
CA SER A 10 -1.53 0.16 64.76
C SER A 10 -0.75 -0.58 65.84
N VAL A 11 0.27 -1.34 65.46
CA VAL A 11 1.18 -2.01 66.41
C VAL A 11 2.17 -0.97 66.93
N ARG A 12 2.03 -0.60 68.21
CA ARG A 12 3.00 0.27 68.91
C ARG A 12 4.07 -0.60 69.56
N CYS A 13 5.34 -0.39 69.20
CA CYS A 13 6.48 -0.96 69.91
C CYS A 13 6.63 -0.27 71.28
N LYS A 14 6.60 -1.03 72.38
CA LYS A 14 6.53 -0.52 73.76
C LYS A 14 7.83 0.10 74.31
N ALA A 15 8.93 0.10 73.56
CA ALA A 15 10.25 0.50 74.07
C ALA A 15 10.73 1.92 73.69
N CYS A 16 10.14 2.60 72.68
CA CYS A 16 10.66 3.91 72.22
C CYS A 16 9.59 4.95 71.81
N GLY A 17 8.30 4.58 71.78
CA GLY A 17 7.21 5.53 71.55
C GLY A 17 7.10 6.14 70.14
N ARG A 18 7.98 5.79 69.18
CA ARG A 18 7.91 6.26 67.79
C ARG A 18 7.14 5.30 66.88
N SER A 19 6.42 5.86 65.91
CA SER A 19 5.82 5.11 64.81
C SER A 19 6.85 4.86 63.71
N HIS A 20 7.03 3.61 63.30
CA HIS A 20 7.85 3.27 62.12
C HIS A 20 6.92 3.05 60.92
N ARG A 21 7.21 3.70 59.80
CA ARG A 21 6.58 3.39 58.51
C ARG A 21 7.22 2.13 57.92
N PRO A 22 6.46 1.15 57.40
CA PRO A 22 7.03 -0.06 56.84
C PRO A 22 7.80 0.27 55.55
N VAL A 23 9.04 -0.20 55.46
CA VAL A 23 9.95 -0.04 54.30
C VAL A 23 9.43 -0.75 53.04
N GLU A 24 8.47 -1.67 53.20
CA GLU A 24 7.85 -2.45 52.12
C GLU A 24 7.18 -1.62 51.01
N ALA A 25 6.71 -0.40 51.33
CA ALA A 25 5.96 0.41 50.38
C ALA A 25 6.82 0.95 49.21
N HIS A 26 8.15 0.97 49.34
CA HIS A 26 9.06 1.49 48.32
C HIS A 26 9.51 0.44 47.31
N MET A 27 9.58 -0.85 47.68
CA MET A 27 10.05 -1.91 46.78
C MET A 27 8.97 -2.35 45.78
N LYS A 28 7.72 -2.53 46.25
CA LYS A 28 6.56 -2.90 45.41
C LYS A 28 6.24 -1.90 44.30
N LYS A 29 6.52 -0.61 44.51
CA LYS A 29 6.28 0.46 43.53
C LYS A 29 7.37 0.54 42.45
N ARG A 30 8.57 -0.02 42.71
CA ARG A 30 9.69 -0.02 41.76
C ARG A 30 9.62 -1.22 40.80
N THR A 31 9.26 -2.40 41.31
CA THR A 31 9.04 -3.60 40.47
C THR A 31 7.82 -3.48 39.55
N ALA A 32 6.71 -2.89 40.02
CA ALA A 32 5.53 -2.66 39.16
C ALA A 32 5.80 -1.70 37.98
N ARG A 33 6.71 -0.73 38.15
CA ARG A 33 7.10 0.22 37.08
C ARG A 33 7.98 -0.42 36.01
N LEU A 34 8.83 -1.39 36.38
CA LEU A 34 9.73 -2.06 35.44
C LEU A 34 9.01 -3.10 34.56
N VAL A 35 7.97 -3.76 35.08
CA VAL A 35 7.13 -4.69 34.31
C VAL A 35 6.20 -3.95 33.34
N ALA A 36 5.62 -2.81 33.78
CA ALA A 36 4.79 -1.98 32.90
C ALA A 36 5.60 -1.36 31.75
N ALA A 37 6.87 -0.96 32.01
CA ALA A 37 7.74 -0.41 30.99
C ALA A 37 8.17 -1.44 29.93
N SER A 38 8.34 -2.71 30.31
CA SER A 38 8.72 -3.78 29.36
C SER A 38 7.54 -4.23 28.48
N ILE A 39 6.31 -4.26 28.99
CA ILE A 39 5.10 -4.52 28.19
C ILE A 39 4.85 -3.39 27.19
N ALA A 40 5.07 -2.13 27.58
CA ALA A 40 4.90 -0.99 26.68
C ALA A 40 5.91 -1.01 25.50
N VAL A 41 7.16 -1.43 25.73
CA VAL A 41 8.18 -1.54 24.67
C VAL A 41 7.86 -2.65 23.67
N VAL A 42 7.33 -3.80 24.13
CA VAL A 42 6.90 -4.89 23.24
C VAL A 42 5.68 -4.50 22.40
N LEU A 43 4.70 -3.80 22.98
CA LEU A 43 3.51 -3.34 22.23
C LEU A 43 3.84 -2.28 21.17
N VAL A 44 4.81 -1.39 21.42
CA VAL A 44 5.28 -0.43 20.42
C VAL A 44 6.07 -1.13 19.29
N ALA A 45 6.86 -2.16 19.61
CA ALA A 45 7.58 -2.94 18.61
C ALA A 45 6.66 -3.77 17.69
N LEU A 46 5.54 -4.29 18.20
CA LEU A 46 4.53 -4.97 17.37
C LEU A 46 3.68 -3.99 16.54
N GLY A 47 3.43 -2.77 17.02
CA GLY A 47 2.67 -1.74 16.28
C GLY A 47 3.41 -1.19 15.05
N ALA A 48 4.75 -1.25 15.03
CA ALA A 48 5.57 -0.74 13.93
C ALA A 48 5.57 -1.62 12.66
N HIS A 49 5.10 -2.88 12.74
CA HIS A 49 5.11 -3.81 11.61
C HIS A 49 3.88 -3.68 10.69
N ALA A 50 2.93 -2.83 11.03
CA ALA A 50 1.72 -2.59 10.24
C ALA A 50 1.75 -1.24 9.50
N LEU A 51 2.94 -0.73 9.16
CA LEU A 51 3.02 0.29 8.12
C LEU A 51 2.68 -0.41 6.80
N SER A 52 1.41 -0.32 6.42
CA SER A 52 0.91 -0.71 5.09
C SER A 52 1.87 -0.18 4.04
N ALA A 53 2.66 -1.07 3.44
CA ALA A 53 3.32 -0.77 2.19
C ALA A 53 2.19 -0.62 1.16
N GLN A 54 1.80 0.61 0.86
CA GLN A 54 0.95 0.89 -0.29
C GLN A 54 1.64 0.24 -1.50
N PRO A 55 0.94 -0.59 -2.30
CA PRO A 55 1.50 -1.15 -3.51
C PRO A 55 2.11 -0.01 -4.31
N ALA A 56 3.39 -0.14 -4.68
CA ALA A 56 4.06 0.91 -5.43
C ALA A 56 3.23 1.21 -6.68
N ALA A 57 2.96 2.49 -6.94
CA ALA A 57 2.29 2.88 -8.17
C ALA A 57 3.08 2.33 -9.37
N PHE A 58 2.38 1.92 -10.43
CA PHE A 58 3.05 1.55 -11.67
C PHE A 58 3.86 2.76 -12.20
N LYS A 59 4.92 2.47 -12.95
CA LYS A 59 5.78 3.49 -13.54
C LYS A 59 5.63 3.46 -15.06
N ARG A 60 5.54 4.64 -15.68
CA ARG A 60 5.56 4.82 -17.14
C ARG A 60 6.73 5.72 -17.51
N THR A 61 7.62 5.24 -18.37
CA THR A 61 8.74 6.01 -18.91
C THR A 61 8.56 6.17 -20.41
N VAL A 62 8.35 7.40 -20.88
CA VAL A 62 8.25 7.71 -22.31
C VAL A 62 9.62 7.53 -22.95
N LEU A 63 9.72 6.65 -23.94
CA LEU A 63 10.93 6.34 -24.70
C LEU A 63 11.00 7.16 -25.99
N ARG A 64 9.85 7.32 -26.67
CA ARG A 64 9.74 8.08 -27.91
C ARG A 64 8.41 8.80 -27.98
N LYS A 65 8.45 9.99 -28.56
CA LYS A 65 7.27 10.76 -28.96
C LYS A 65 7.56 11.38 -30.33
N ALA A 66 6.62 11.27 -31.28
CA ALA A 66 6.78 11.84 -32.61
C ALA A 66 5.42 12.08 -33.28
N ASP A 67 5.36 13.07 -34.16
CA ASP A 67 4.18 13.30 -35.00
C ASP A 67 4.02 12.16 -36.02
N LEU A 68 2.79 11.74 -36.25
CA LEU A 68 2.44 10.79 -37.29
C LEU A 68 2.12 11.54 -38.60
N SER A 69 2.20 10.83 -39.73
CA SER A 69 1.77 11.37 -41.03
C SER A 69 0.28 11.71 -41.07
N THR A 70 -0.52 11.09 -40.20
CA THR A 70 -1.93 11.43 -40.00
C THR A 70 -2.03 12.76 -39.25
N PRO A 71 -2.65 13.81 -39.83
CA PRO A 71 -2.76 15.12 -39.20
C PRO A 71 -3.40 15.04 -37.81
N GLY A 72 -2.83 15.77 -36.84
CA GLY A 72 -3.34 15.82 -35.47
C GLY A 72 -3.08 14.56 -34.62
N ARG A 73 -2.30 13.59 -35.13
CA ARG A 73 -1.95 12.37 -34.39
C ARG A 73 -0.46 12.32 -34.07
N GLU A 74 -0.14 11.66 -32.98
CA GLU A 74 1.23 11.39 -32.55
C GLU A 74 1.38 9.94 -32.08
N VAL A 75 2.59 9.40 -32.22
CA VAL A 75 2.98 8.14 -31.60
C VAL A 75 3.69 8.43 -30.30
N VAL A 76 3.34 7.69 -29.25
CA VAL A 76 4.07 7.65 -27.98
C VAL A 76 4.46 6.21 -27.73
N GLN A 77 5.75 5.94 -27.55
CA GLN A 77 6.22 4.64 -27.07
C GLN A 77 6.72 4.80 -25.64
N ALA A 78 6.25 3.94 -24.73
CA ALA A 78 6.63 3.97 -23.33
C ALA A 78 6.95 2.58 -22.80
N LEU A 79 7.93 2.52 -21.90
CA LEU A 79 8.12 1.37 -21.02
C LEU A 79 7.18 1.54 -19.82
N VAL A 80 6.31 0.55 -19.62
CA VAL A 80 5.42 0.49 -18.45
C VAL A 80 5.91 -0.64 -17.54
N GLU A 81 6.16 -0.33 -16.27
CA GLU A 81 6.60 -1.26 -15.24
C GLU A 81 5.49 -1.35 -14.18
N ILE A 82 4.87 -2.52 -14.05
CA ILE A 82 3.75 -2.76 -13.13
C ILE A 82 4.25 -3.71 -12.03
N PRO A 83 4.43 -3.25 -10.78
CA PRO A 83 4.83 -4.13 -9.68
C PRO A 83 3.81 -5.25 -9.43
N GLY A 84 4.25 -6.34 -8.80
CA GLY A 84 3.36 -7.44 -8.43
C GLY A 84 2.23 -6.98 -7.50
N GLY A 85 1.02 -7.50 -7.72
CA GLY A 85 -0.19 -7.14 -6.99
C GLY A 85 -0.77 -5.77 -7.34
N VAL A 86 -0.20 -5.05 -8.31
CA VAL A 86 -0.65 -3.70 -8.68
C VAL A 86 -1.73 -3.72 -9.74
N ARG A 87 -2.75 -2.91 -9.50
CA ARG A 87 -3.86 -2.62 -10.40
C ARG A 87 -3.90 -1.11 -10.69
N PRO A 88 -3.41 -0.65 -11.86
CA PRO A 88 -3.40 0.76 -12.26
C PRO A 88 -4.78 1.43 -12.33
N GLY A 89 -5.84 0.64 -12.55
CA GLY A 89 -7.21 1.12 -12.72
C GLY A 89 -7.67 1.14 -14.18
N LYS A 90 -9.00 1.12 -14.35
CA LYS A 90 -9.65 1.25 -15.65
C LYS A 90 -9.40 2.64 -16.24
N HIS A 91 -9.12 2.70 -17.52
CA HIS A 91 -8.90 3.97 -18.23
C HIS A 91 -9.15 3.85 -19.74
N THR A 92 -9.15 4.98 -20.42
CA THR A 92 -9.21 5.09 -21.89
C THR A 92 -8.02 5.86 -22.45
N HIS A 93 -7.75 5.67 -23.73
CA HIS A 93 -6.78 6.43 -24.51
C HIS A 93 -7.47 7.20 -25.64
N PRO A 94 -7.03 8.43 -26.00
CA PRO A 94 -7.55 9.15 -27.16
C PRO A 94 -6.97 8.60 -28.48
N GLY A 95 -7.01 7.28 -28.65
CA GLY A 95 -6.38 6.54 -29.74
C GLY A 95 -6.04 5.10 -29.36
N GLU A 96 -5.46 4.36 -30.29
CA GLU A 96 -5.16 2.95 -30.13
C GLU A 96 -3.90 2.72 -29.28
N GLU A 97 -3.86 1.58 -28.58
CA GLU A 97 -2.68 1.06 -27.91
C GLU A 97 -2.35 -0.35 -28.40
N ILE A 98 -1.07 -0.59 -28.68
CA ILE A 98 -0.48 -1.92 -28.80
C ILE A 98 0.48 -2.12 -27.63
N GLY A 99 0.21 -3.12 -26.80
CA GLY A 99 1.13 -3.53 -25.74
C GLY A 99 1.88 -4.80 -26.13
N TYR A 100 3.20 -4.80 -25.97
CA TYR A 100 4.03 -6.00 -26.07
C TYR A 100 4.66 -6.31 -24.72
N VAL A 101 4.44 -7.51 -24.18
CA VAL A 101 4.94 -7.89 -22.86
C VAL A 101 6.42 -8.27 -22.99
N LEU A 102 7.28 -7.49 -22.34
CA LEU A 102 8.72 -7.72 -22.31
C LEU A 102 9.10 -8.74 -21.24
N ASP A 103 8.42 -8.72 -20.09
CA ASP A 103 8.72 -9.56 -18.94
C ASP A 103 7.48 -9.73 -18.04
N GLY A 104 7.38 -10.87 -17.36
CA GLY A 104 6.27 -11.21 -16.46
C GLY A 104 4.99 -11.68 -17.15
N THR A 105 3.91 -11.72 -16.35
CA THR A 105 2.57 -12.14 -16.74
C THR A 105 1.56 -11.10 -16.26
N LEU A 106 0.58 -10.77 -17.09
CA LEU A 106 -0.44 -9.76 -16.84
C LEU A 106 -1.82 -10.29 -17.21
N VAL A 107 -2.85 -9.75 -16.56
CA VAL A 107 -4.24 -9.93 -16.97
C VAL A 107 -4.70 -8.64 -17.64
N VAL A 108 -5.13 -8.74 -18.88
CA VAL A 108 -5.63 -7.62 -19.68
C VAL A 108 -7.13 -7.79 -19.84
N TRP A 109 -7.88 -6.81 -19.38
CA TRP A 109 -9.31 -6.70 -19.62
C TRP A 109 -9.58 -5.51 -20.54
N VAL A 110 -10.39 -5.73 -21.57
CA VAL A 110 -10.90 -4.67 -22.44
C VAL A 110 -12.42 -4.80 -22.50
N GLU A 111 -13.13 -3.69 -22.38
CA GLU A 111 -14.59 -3.68 -22.33
C GLU A 111 -15.22 -4.41 -23.53
N GLY A 112 -16.18 -5.28 -23.22
CA GLY A 112 -16.87 -6.13 -24.19
C GLY A 112 -16.14 -7.42 -24.53
N ARG A 113 -14.99 -7.70 -23.90
CA ARG A 113 -14.20 -8.94 -24.09
C ARG A 113 -13.95 -9.64 -22.75
N PRO A 114 -13.81 -10.98 -22.73
CA PRO A 114 -13.26 -11.68 -21.58
C PRO A 114 -11.86 -11.18 -21.27
N ALA A 115 -11.49 -11.13 -19.99
CA ALA A 115 -10.11 -10.86 -19.60
C ALA A 115 -9.19 -11.99 -20.09
N VAL A 116 -8.00 -11.63 -20.55
CA VAL A 116 -7.01 -12.57 -21.08
C VAL A 116 -5.71 -12.45 -20.32
N THR A 117 -5.05 -13.58 -20.07
CA THR A 117 -3.71 -13.61 -19.51
C THR A 117 -2.69 -13.53 -20.64
N VAL A 118 -1.77 -12.58 -20.55
CA VAL A 118 -0.65 -12.39 -21.48
C VAL A 118 0.67 -12.49 -20.73
N LYS A 119 1.68 -13.09 -21.35
CA LYS A 119 3.02 -13.31 -20.77
C LYS A 119 4.09 -12.71 -21.68
N ALA A 120 5.33 -12.67 -21.21
CA ALA A 120 6.48 -12.25 -22.01
C ALA A 120 6.48 -12.88 -23.43
N GLY A 121 6.61 -12.04 -24.45
CA GLY A 121 6.52 -12.42 -25.86
C GLY A 121 5.12 -12.26 -26.48
N ASP A 122 4.06 -12.15 -25.69
CA ASP A 122 2.71 -11.92 -26.19
C ASP A 122 2.46 -10.41 -26.41
N SER A 123 1.45 -10.10 -27.24
CA SER A 123 0.96 -8.75 -27.46
C SER A 123 -0.55 -8.64 -27.26
N PHE A 124 -1.03 -7.44 -26.96
CA PHE A 124 -2.45 -7.12 -26.92
C PHE A 124 -2.74 -5.78 -27.63
N PHE A 125 -4.01 -5.59 -27.99
CA PHE A 125 -4.49 -4.39 -28.66
C PHE A 125 -5.72 -3.83 -27.96
N VAL A 126 -5.74 -2.51 -27.80
CA VAL A 126 -6.86 -1.75 -27.26
C VAL A 126 -7.32 -0.74 -28.31
N GLU A 127 -8.61 -0.80 -28.65
CA GLU A 127 -9.24 0.12 -29.58
C GLU A 127 -9.30 1.56 -29.01
N ALA A 128 -9.31 2.55 -29.90
CA ALA A 128 -9.42 3.94 -29.51
C ALA A 128 -10.65 4.21 -28.62
N GLY A 129 -10.41 4.88 -27.48
CA GLY A 129 -11.46 5.26 -26.53
C GLY A 129 -12.07 4.09 -25.75
N ARG A 130 -11.65 2.83 -25.97
CA ARG A 130 -12.23 1.68 -25.29
C ARG A 130 -11.70 1.58 -23.84
N PRO A 131 -12.58 1.46 -22.83
CA PRO A 131 -12.16 1.18 -21.46
C PRO A 131 -11.38 -0.14 -21.39
N HIS A 132 -10.23 -0.09 -20.73
CA HIS A 132 -9.43 -1.28 -20.47
C HIS A 132 -8.66 -1.14 -19.16
N GLU A 133 -8.07 -2.25 -18.74
CA GLU A 133 -7.21 -2.34 -17.57
C GLU A 133 -6.18 -3.46 -17.76
N THR A 134 -4.96 -3.23 -17.29
CA THR A 134 -3.90 -4.24 -17.28
C THR A 134 -3.39 -4.40 -15.86
N THR A 135 -3.60 -5.57 -15.26
CA THR A 135 -3.24 -5.88 -13.88
C THR A 135 -2.07 -6.86 -13.82
N ASN A 136 -1.25 -6.72 -12.78
CA ASN A 136 -0.24 -7.71 -12.44
C ASN A 136 -0.68 -8.44 -11.17
N GLU A 137 -1.19 -9.65 -11.33
CA GLU A 137 -1.63 -10.51 -10.21
C GLU A 137 -0.49 -11.36 -9.62
N GLY A 138 0.72 -11.27 -10.20
CA GLY A 138 1.91 -11.94 -9.72
C GLY A 138 2.62 -11.18 -8.59
N THR A 139 3.81 -11.65 -8.22
CA THR A 139 4.62 -11.07 -7.14
C THR A 139 5.84 -10.29 -7.62
N THR A 140 6.21 -10.41 -8.90
CA THR A 140 7.34 -9.71 -9.53
C THR A 140 6.87 -8.56 -10.41
N VAL A 141 7.76 -7.64 -10.76
CA VAL A 141 7.46 -6.57 -11.71
C VAL A 141 7.24 -7.17 -13.10
N ALA A 142 6.15 -6.79 -13.76
CA ALA A 142 5.91 -7.06 -15.17
C ALA A 142 6.23 -5.81 -16.01
N LYS A 143 6.67 -6.00 -17.25
CA LYS A 143 7.11 -4.93 -18.14
C LYS A 143 6.41 -5.00 -19.49
N ILE A 144 5.92 -3.86 -19.96
CA ILE A 144 5.24 -3.71 -21.25
C ILE A 144 5.96 -2.63 -22.05
N LEU A 145 6.25 -2.91 -23.32
CA LEU A 145 6.50 -1.86 -24.31
C LEU A 145 5.16 -1.45 -24.90
N ALA A 146 4.61 -0.34 -24.40
CA ALA A 146 3.33 0.19 -24.87
C ALA A 146 3.57 1.21 -25.99
N THR A 147 2.90 1.02 -27.12
CA THR A 147 2.93 1.94 -28.26
C THR A 147 1.52 2.48 -28.48
N TYR A 148 1.40 3.80 -28.36
CA TYR A 148 0.16 4.53 -28.46
C TYR A 148 0.16 5.32 -29.77
N MET A 149 -0.91 5.26 -30.55
CA MET A 149 -1.18 6.21 -31.63
C MET A 149 -2.38 7.04 -31.21
N VAL A 150 -2.16 8.30 -30.84
CA VAL A 150 -3.14 9.11 -30.09
C VAL A 150 -3.31 10.51 -30.67
N GLU A 151 -4.41 11.17 -30.32
CA GLU A 151 -4.61 12.58 -30.63
C GLU A 151 -3.57 13.46 -29.94
N LYS A 152 -2.90 14.30 -30.72
CA LYS A 152 -1.86 15.20 -30.24
C LYS A 152 -2.45 16.23 -29.27
N GLY A 153 -1.75 16.45 -28.16
CA GLY A 153 -2.13 17.45 -27.16
C GLY A 153 -3.21 17.00 -26.17
N LYS A 154 -3.77 15.81 -26.31
CA LYS A 154 -4.66 15.21 -25.29
C LYS A 154 -3.85 14.45 -24.24
N PRO A 155 -4.37 14.29 -22.99
CA PRO A 155 -3.76 13.40 -22.01
C PRO A 155 -3.64 11.98 -22.56
N LEU A 156 -2.52 11.31 -22.29
CA LEU A 156 -2.28 9.97 -22.83
C LEU A 156 -3.31 8.96 -22.33
N ALA A 157 -3.79 9.10 -21.09
CA ALA A 157 -4.80 8.24 -20.48
C ALA A 157 -5.79 9.07 -19.66
N THR A 158 -7.06 8.67 -19.70
CA THR A 158 -8.14 9.24 -18.87
C THR A 158 -8.65 8.15 -17.92
N PRO A 159 -8.46 8.29 -16.60
CA PRO A 159 -8.96 7.33 -15.61
C PRO A 159 -10.49 7.23 -15.61
N LEU A 160 -11.00 6.06 -15.26
CA LEU A 160 -12.42 5.80 -15.03
C LEU A 160 -12.69 5.45 -13.56
N PRO A 161 -13.91 5.70 -13.05
CA PRO A 161 -14.34 5.20 -11.75
C PRO A 161 -14.28 3.66 -11.70
N TYR A 162 -14.06 3.13 -10.50
CA TYR A 162 -14.01 1.68 -10.26
C TYR A 162 -15.37 1.01 -10.32
#